data_AF-A0A944S3S5-F1
#
_entry.id   AF-A0A944S3S5-F1
#
_cell.length_a   1.000
_cell.length_b   1.000
_cell.length_c   1.000
_cell.angle_alpha   90.00
_cell.angle_beta   90.00
_cell.angle_gamma   90.00
#
_symmetry.space_group_name_H-M   'P 1'
#
loop_
_entity.id
_entity.type
_entity.pdbx_description
1 polymer ?
#
loop_
_entity_poly.entity_id
_entity_poly.type
_entity_poly.pdbx_seq_one_letter_code
_entity_poly.pdbx_strand_id
1 'polypeptide(L)'
;MKVEGLRSCWDRVGGMFYFGRMLDKIRLHAQGRLPQDYLAQMADGFDGRACRFLQIEHGALSEQVLKGLSDEEALAWCNEAGRRLTDEEILIFNSFMSKRGWRDDETDDYIPSMKREFGLADRDDIVTDFDVIEADEGRPTDVWRRAWGLA
;
A
#
# COMPACT_ATOMS: atom_id res chain seq x y z
N MET A 1 -4.41 -10.64 -8.76
CA MET A 1 -5.78 -11.14 -8.53
C MET A 1 -6.61 -10.05 -7.88
N LYS A 2 -7.74 -9.67 -8.48
CA LYS A 2 -8.65 -8.68 -7.89
C LYS A 2 -9.30 -9.20 -6.60
N VAL A 3 -9.17 -8.44 -5.51
CA VAL A 3 -9.85 -8.70 -4.23
C VAL A 3 -10.94 -7.66 -4.02
N GLU A 4 -12.18 -8.11 -3.83
CA GLU A 4 -13.32 -7.21 -3.57
C GLU A 4 -13.17 -6.52 -2.21
N GLY A 5 -13.31 -5.19 -2.18
CA GLY A 5 -13.15 -4.39 -0.97
C GLY A 5 -11.70 -3.98 -0.67
N LEU A 6 -10.73 -4.36 -1.51
CA LEU A 6 -9.35 -3.92 -1.39
C LEU A 6 -9.07 -2.74 -2.35
N ARG A 7 -8.87 -1.55 -1.79
CA ARG A 7 -8.68 -0.32 -2.59
C ARG A 7 -7.31 -0.22 -3.27
N SER A 8 -7.12 0.78 -4.13
CA SER A 8 -5.88 1.00 -4.88
C SER A 8 -4.73 1.38 -3.94
N CYS A 9 -3.49 1.08 -4.33
CA CYS A 9 -2.31 1.60 -3.66
C CYS A 9 -2.26 3.15 -3.66
N TRP A 10 -2.88 3.77 -4.68
CA TRP A 10 -2.90 5.21 -4.90
C TRP A 10 -4.00 5.95 -4.12
N ASP A 11 -4.94 5.23 -3.52
CA ASP A 11 -6.01 5.85 -2.74
C ASP A 11 -5.43 6.43 -1.43
N ARG A 12 -5.85 7.66 -1.11
CA ARG A 12 -5.31 8.44 0.00
C ARG A 12 -6.20 8.38 1.24
N VAL A 13 -5.57 8.33 2.41
CA VAL A 13 -6.19 8.64 3.70
C VAL A 13 -5.29 9.64 4.41
N GLY A 14 -5.81 10.82 4.76
CA GLY A 14 -5.02 11.93 5.30
C GLY A 14 -3.79 12.28 4.46
N GLY A 15 -3.89 12.16 3.14
CA GLY A 15 -2.81 12.43 2.21
C GLY A 15 -1.84 11.28 1.96
N MET A 16 -1.81 10.23 2.79
CA MET A 16 -0.91 9.08 2.64
C MET A 16 -1.46 8.07 1.63
N PHE A 17 -0.66 7.70 0.64
CA PHE A 17 -0.92 6.54 -0.22
C PHE A 17 -0.84 5.25 0.57
N TYR A 18 -1.51 4.20 0.09
CA TYR A 18 -1.47 2.84 0.62
C TYR A 18 -2.03 2.66 2.05
N PHE A 19 -2.11 3.72 2.89
CA PHE A 19 -2.58 3.60 4.27
C PHE A 19 -3.98 2.99 4.35
N GLY A 20 -4.94 3.52 3.58
CA GLY A 20 -6.29 2.96 3.52
C GLY A 20 -6.32 1.51 3.03
N ARG A 21 -5.44 1.15 2.09
CA ARG A 21 -5.30 -0.23 1.60
C ARG A 21 -4.79 -1.17 2.69
N MET A 22 -3.85 -0.73 3.53
CA MET A 22 -3.42 -1.50 4.71
C MET A 22 -4.59 -1.74 5.68
N LEU A 23 -5.46 -0.75 5.91
CA LEU A 23 -6.66 -0.93 6.74
C LEU A 23 -7.65 -1.93 6.12
N ASP A 24 -7.86 -1.87 4.80
CA ASP A 24 -8.69 -2.84 4.09
C ASP A 24 -8.14 -4.27 4.23
N LYS A 25 -6.81 -4.45 4.13
CA LYS A 25 -6.16 -5.77 4.35
C LYS A 25 -6.46 -6.30 5.75
N ILE A 26 -6.33 -5.48 6.79
CA ILE A 26 -6.64 -5.87 8.17
C ILE A 26 -8.11 -6.33 8.28
N ARG A 27 -9.05 -5.53 7.75
CA ARG A 27 -10.49 -5.83 7.80
C ARG A 27 -10.84 -7.09 7.01
N LEU A 28 -10.29 -7.26 5.80
CA LEU A 28 -10.53 -8.42 4.94
C LEU A 28 -9.92 -9.70 5.53
N HIS A 29 -8.75 -9.60 6.16
CA HIS A 29 -8.13 -10.73 6.83
C HIS A 29 -8.99 -11.25 7.98
N ALA A 30 -9.51 -10.36 8.83
CA ALA A 30 -10.40 -10.74 9.93
C ALA A 30 -11.71 -11.39 9.44
N GLN A 31 -12.12 -11.12 8.20
CA GLN A 31 -13.28 -11.75 7.56
C GLN A 31 -12.95 -13.06 6.83
N GLY A 32 -11.67 -13.48 6.78
CA GLY A 32 -11.23 -14.63 5.98
C GLY A 32 -11.35 -14.42 4.47
N ARG A 33 -11.41 -13.16 4.02
CA ARG A 33 -11.61 -12.78 2.61
C ARG A 33 -10.33 -12.30 1.91
N LEU A 34 -9.22 -12.21 2.64
CA LEU A 34 -7.92 -11.88 2.08
C LEU A 34 -7.21 -13.16 1.61
N PRO A 35 -6.74 -13.26 0.35
CA PRO A 35 -6.03 -14.43 -0.15
C PRO A 35 -4.79 -14.78 0.68
N GLN A 36 -4.42 -16.06 0.73
CA GLN A 36 -3.31 -16.54 1.55
C GLN A 36 -1.96 -15.90 1.18
N ASP A 37 -1.71 -15.65 -0.10
CA ASP A 37 -0.47 -15.05 -0.59
C ASP A 37 -0.23 -13.63 -0.04
N TYR A 38 -1.30 -12.93 0.34
CA TYR A 38 -1.21 -11.61 0.96
C TYR A 38 -0.80 -11.69 2.43
N LEU A 39 -0.99 -12.84 3.09
CA LEU A 39 -0.68 -13.04 4.50
C LEU A 39 0.83 -13.17 4.74
N ALA A 40 1.58 -13.69 3.76
CA ALA A 40 3.03 -13.85 3.87
C ALA A 40 3.76 -12.51 4.06
N GLN A 41 3.16 -11.40 3.61
CA GLN A 41 3.69 -10.04 3.74
C GLN A 41 2.84 -9.15 4.67
N MET A 42 1.90 -9.72 5.44
CA MET A 42 1.16 -8.96 6.46
C MET A 42 2.12 -8.47 7.54
N ALA A 43 2.01 -7.19 7.91
CA ALA A 43 2.92 -6.49 8.82
C ALA A 43 4.38 -6.34 8.33
N ASP A 44 4.71 -6.79 7.12
CA ASP A 44 5.98 -6.51 6.45
C ASP A 44 5.73 -5.76 5.13
N GLY A 45 6.74 -5.66 4.26
CA GLY A 45 6.64 -4.97 2.97
C GLY A 45 6.12 -3.54 3.17
N PHE A 46 5.08 -3.17 2.42
CA PHE A 46 4.46 -1.86 2.51
C PHE A 46 3.68 -1.60 3.81
N ASP A 47 3.03 -2.61 4.39
CA ASP A 47 2.31 -2.46 5.67
C ASP A 47 3.32 -2.11 6.78
N GLY A 48 4.41 -2.88 6.84
CA GLY A 48 5.51 -2.66 7.78
C GLY A 48 6.22 -1.33 7.55
N ARG A 49 6.48 -0.94 6.30
CA ARG A 49 7.07 0.37 5.96
C ARG A 49 6.16 1.53 6.43
N ALA A 50 4.85 1.43 6.21
CA ALA A 50 3.88 2.43 6.67
C ALA A 50 3.86 2.53 8.20
N CYS A 51 3.79 1.40 8.91
CA CYS A 51 3.79 1.37 10.37
C CYS A 51 5.10 1.93 10.97
N ARG A 52 6.27 1.54 10.44
CA ARG A 52 7.56 2.06 10.89
C ARG A 52 7.70 3.57 10.64
N PHE A 53 7.21 4.07 9.50
CA PHE A 53 7.24 5.51 9.21
C PHE A 53 6.34 6.33 10.15
N LEU A 54 5.24 5.73 10.60
CA LEU A 54 4.32 6.29 11.61
C LEU A 54 4.75 6.01 13.06
N GLN A 55 5.83 5.24 13.27
CA GLN A 55 6.32 4.82 14.59
C GLN A 55 5.28 4.08 15.44
N ILE A 56 4.53 3.18 14.81
CA ILE A 56 3.55 2.30 15.46
C ILE A 56 3.80 0.82 15.12
N GLU A 57 3.26 -0.06 15.96
CA GLU A 57 3.23 -1.50 15.69
C GLU A 57 1.97 -1.87 14.88
N HIS A 58 2.15 -2.69 13.83
CA HIS A 58 1.03 -3.14 12.99
C HIS A 58 -0.05 -3.88 13.79
N GLY A 59 0.35 -4.70 14.78
CA GLY A 59 -0.59 -5.41 15.65
C GLY A 59 -1.47 -4.45 16.46
N ALA A 60 -0.88 -3.40 17.02
CA ALA A 60 -1.62 -2.40 17.79
C ALA A 60 -2.61 -1.62 16.91
N LEU A 61 -2.22 -1.26 15.68
CA LEU A 61 -3.14 -0.66 14.71
C LEU A 61 -4.28 -1.63 14.36
N SER A 62 -3.94 -2.90 14.11
CA SER A 62 -4.91 -3.94 13.76
C SER A 62 -5.99 -4.07 14.82
N GLU A 63 -5.62 -4.09 16.11
CA GLU A 63 -6.59 -4.12 17.20
C GLU A 63 -7.57 -2.94 17.18
N GLN A 64 -7.10 -1.73 16.88
CA GLN A 64 -7.98 -0.56 16.82
C GLN A 64 -8.92 -0.62 15.61
N VAL A 65 -8.39 -0.97 14.44
CA VAL A 65 -9.21 -1.13 13.22
C VAL A 65 -10.30 -2.17 13.43
N LEU A 66 -9.99 -3.28 14.11
CA LEU A 66 -10.95 -4.35 14.40
C LEU A 66 -11.97 -3.99 15.49
N LYS A 67 -11.73 -2.93 16.29
CA LYS A 67 -12.75 -2.31 17.15
C LYS A 67 -13.74 -1.43 16.38
N GLY A 68 -13.53 -1.26 15.07
CA GLY A 68 -14.46 -0.57 14.17
C GLY A 68 -14.08 0.87 13.84
N LEU A 69 -12.82 1.27 14.04
CA LEU A 69 -12.37 2.61 13.63
C LEU A 69 -12.54 2.82 12.12
N SER A 70 -13.02 4.00 11.75
CA SER A 70 -12.96 4.51 10.37
C SER A 70 -11.51 4.74 9.94
N ASP A 71 -11.31 5.07 8.67
CA ASP A 71 -9.97 5.34 8.14
C ASP A 71 -9.36 6.59 8.78
N GLU A 72 -10.16 7.65 8.95
CA GLU A 72 -9.75 8.90 9.59
C GLU A 72 -9.48 8.70 11.07
N GLU A 73 -10.30 7.90 11.77
CA GLU A 73 -10.10 7.58 13.18
C GLU A 73 -8.85 6.72 13.39
N ALA A 74 -8.60 5.75 12.51
CA ALA A 74 -7.38 4.94 12.55
C ALA A 74 -6.13 5.81 12.32
N LEU A 75 -6.16 6.75 11.36
CA LEU A 75 -5.05 7.67 11.16
C LEU A 75 -4.86 8.63 12.34
N ALA A 76 -5.96 9.15 12.91
CA ALA A 76 -5.90 9.97 14.12
C ALA A 76 -5.26 9.22 15.29
N TRP A 77 -5.63 7.95 15.49
CA TRP A 77 -5.01 7.08 16.48
C TRP A 77 -3.50 6.88 16.21
N CYS A 78 -3.09 6.63 14.96
CA CYS A 78 -1.66 6.54 14.61
C CYS A 78 -0.88 7.82 14.98
N ASN A 79 -1.48 8.99 14.75
CA ASN A 79 -0.86 10.27 15.08
C ASN A 79 -0.64 10.45 16.58
N GLU A 80 -1.54 9.90 17.41
CA GLU A 80 -1.46 9.97 18.88
C GLU A 80 -0.53 8.89 19.47
N ALA A 81 -0.59 7.67 18.94
CA ALA A 81 0.17 6.52 19.44
C ALA A 81 1.64 6.50 18.98
N GLY A 82 1.93 7.09 17.81
CA GLY A 82 3.27 7.17 17.24
C GLY A 82 3.65 8.61 16.98
N ARG A 83 3.57 9.03 15.71
CA ARG A 83 3.87 10.40 15.32
C ARG A 83 2.90 10.96 14.28
N ARG A 84 2.67 12.28 14.34
CA ARG A 84 1.97 13.02 13.29
C ARG A 84 2.95 13.47 12.21
N LEU A 85 2.65 13.12 10.97
CA LEU A 85 3.45 13.52 9.81
C LEU A 85 3.14 14.96 9.41
N THR A 86 4.18 15.68 8.97
CA THR A 86 4.02 16.96 8.25
C THR A 86 3.69 16.72 6.77
N ASP A 87 3.26 17.76 6.06
CA ASP A 87 3.00 17.69 4.61
C ASP A 87 4.26 17.25 3.83
N GLU A 88 5.44 17.69 4.25
CA GLU A 88 6.72 17.30 3.62
C GLU A 88 7.03 15.82 3.89
N GLU A 89 6.77 15.32 5.10
CA GLU A 89 6.97 13.91 5.43
C GLU A 89 5.97 13.01 4.68
N ILE A 90 4.74 13.46 4.48
CA ILE A 90 3.75 12.78 3.63
C ILE A 90 4.24 12.76 2.18
N LEU A 91 4.79 13.86 1.66
CA LEU A 91 5.38 13.91 0.32
C LEU A 91 6.53 12.91 0.17
N ILE A 92 7.44 12.85 1.14
CA ILE A 92 8.57 11.91 1.16
C ILE A 92 8.06 10.47 1.19
N PHE A 93 7.12 10.17 2.09
CA PHE A 93 6.50 8.85 2.21
C PHE A 93 5.84 8.43 0.90
N ASN A 94 4.97 9.27 0.33
CA ASN A 94 4.27 9.00 -0.92
C ASN A 94 5.25 8.81 -2.08
N SER A 95 6.30 9.65 -2.16
CA SER A 95 7.31 9.56 -3.22
C SER A 95 8.12 8.27 -3.14
N PHE A 96 8.45 7.82 -1.93
CA PHE A 96 9.12 6.54 -1.72
C PHE A 96 8.21 5.36 -2.05
N MET A 97 7.02 5.29 -1.43
CA MET A 97 6.10 4.16 -1.58
C MET A 97 5.68 3.95 -3.03
N SER A 98 5.39 5.04 -3.75
CA SER A 98 4.92 4.97 -5.13
C SER A 98 6.01 4.72 -6.19
N LYS A 99 7.29 4.78 -5.81
CA LYS A 99 8.42 4.58 -6.72
C LYS A 99 9.30 3.40 -6.35
N ARG A 100 8.94 2.64 -5.32
CA ARG A 100 9.63 1.41 -4.96
C ARG A 100 9.63 0.46 -6.16
N GLY A 101 10.80 -0.05 -6.51
CA GLY A 101 11.08 -0.81 -7.72
C GLY A 101 11.67 0.00 -8.87
N TRP A 102 11.61 1.34 -8.83
CA TRP A 102 12.07 2.19 -9.94
C TRP A 102 13.42 2.85 -9.65
N ARG A 103 14.47 2.34 -10.33
CA ARG A 103 15.87 2.75 -10.17
C ARG A 103 16.39 2.57 -8.74
N ASP A 104 16.05 1.43 -8.16
CA ASP A 104 16.49 0.99 -6.85
C ASP A 104 16.90 -0.49 -6.86
N ASP A 105 17.15 -1.06 -5.69
CA ASP A 105 17.61 -2.45 -5.51
C ASP A 105 16.60 -3.52 -5.95
N GLU A 106 15.34 -3.17 -6.23
CA GLU A 106 14.32 -4.10 -6.74
C GLU A 106 14.18 -4.05 -8.27
N THR A 107 14.81 -3.07 -8.95
CA THR A 107 14.62 -2.81 -10.38
C THR A 107 15.02 -3.98 -11.29
N ASP A 108 16.19 -4.58 -11.07
CA ASP A 108 16.76 -5.55 -12.02
C ASP A 108 16.35 -7.00 -11.74
N ASP A 109 15.80 -7.29 -10.56
CA ASP A 109 15.48 -8.66 -10.13
C ASP A 109 14.02 -8.82 -9.70
N TYR A 110 13.63 -8.14 -8.62
CA TYR A 110 12.31 -8.33 -8.00
C TYR A 110 11.16 -7.92 -8.94
N ILE A 111 11.20 -6.71 -9.53
CA ILE A 111 10.14 -6.25 -10.44
C ILE A 111 10.00 -7.18 -11.68
N PRO A 112 11.08 -7.54 -12.41
CA PRO A 112 11.00 -8.55 -13.47
C PRO A 112 10.47 -9.91 -13.00
N SER A 113 10.82 -10.35 -11.79
CA SER A 113 10.32 -11.60 -11.22
C SER A 113 8.81 -11.56 -11.00
N MET A 114 8.30 -10.52 -10.34
CA MET A 114 6.86 -10.36 -10.11
C MET A 114 6.08 -10.22 -11.42
N LYS A 115 6.64 -9.49 -12.41
CA LYS A 115 6.05 -9.42 -13.75
C LYS A 115 5.90 -10.80 -14.39
N ARG A 116 6.92 -11.67 -14.29
CA ARG A 116 6.82 -13.04 -14.82
C ARG A 116 5.77 -13.86 -14.08
N GLU A 117 5.77 -13.78 -12.75
CA GLU A 117 4.84 -14.53 -11.89
C GLU A 117 3.37 -14.20 -12.22
N PHE A 118 3.05 -12.93 -12.43
CA PHE A 118 1.69 -12.49 -12.75
C PHE A 118 1.35 -12.45 -14.25
N GLY A 119 2.23 -12.94 -15.13
CA GLY A 119 1.99 -12.94 -16.57
C GLY A 119 1.99 -11.55 -17.21
N LEU A 120 2.75 -10.62 -16.64
CA LEU A 120 2.91 -9.22 -17.03
C LEU A 120 4.28 -8.92 -17.67
N ALA A 121 5.03 -9.95 -18.08
CA ALA A 121 6.40 -9.81 -18.59
C ALA A 121 6.51 -8.80 -19.76
N ASP A 122 5.53 -8.80 -20.66
CA ASP A 122 5.50 -7.95 -21.86
C ASP A 122 5.05 -6.49 -21.61
N ARG A 123 4.81 -6.10 -20.35
CA ARG A 123 4.32 -4.76 -19.97
C ARG A 123 5.46 -3.83 -19.59
N ASP A 124 5.98 -3.08 -20.54
CA ASP A 124 7.09 -2.12 -20.31
C ASP A 124 6.72 -0.92 -19.44
N ASP A 125 5.43 -0.63 -19.30
CA ASP A 125 4.92 0.44 -18.44
C ASP A 125 4.93 0.10 -16.95
N ILE A 126 5.16 -1.17 -16.59
CA ILE A 126 5.24 -1.63 -15.20
C ILE A 126 6.69 -1.56 -14.73
N VAL A 127 6.98 -0.56 -13.88
CA VAL A 127 8.33 -0.28 -13.38
C VAL A 127 8.42 -0.11 -11.86
N THR A 128 7.29 -0.17 -11.15
CA THR A 128 7.19 -0.11 -9.69
C THR A 128 6.34 -1.24 -9.14
N ASP A 129 6.46 -1.52 -7.84
CA ASP A 129 5.52 -2.43 -7.16
C ASP A 129 4.07 -1.99 -7.29
N PHE A 130 3.80 -0.68 -7.22
CA PHE A 130 2.44 -0.17 -7.37
C PHE A 130 1.90 -0.51 -8.75
N ASP A 131 2.70 -0.38 -9.82
CA ASP A 131 2.28 -0.80 -11.15
C ASP A 131 1.98 -2.30 -11.23
N VAL A 132 2.84 -3.12 -10.59
CA VAL A 132 2.63 -4.58 -10.51
C VAL A 132 1.31 -4.90 -9.82
N ILE A 133 1.06 -4.31 -8.64
CA ILE A 133 -0.14 -4.54 -7.85
C ILE A 133 -1.39 -4.07 -8.61
N GLU A 134 -1.37 -2.86 -9.15
CA GLU A 134 -2.51 -2.32 -9.91
C GLU A 134 -2.82 -3.21 -11.11
N ALA A 135 -1.81 -3.61 -11.89
CA ALA A 135 -2.00 -4.47 -13.06
C ALA A 135 -2.50 -5.87 -12.68
N ASP A 136 -1.92 -6.51 -11.65
CA ASP A 136 -2.33 -7.82 -11.15
C ASP A 136 -3.79 -7.80 -10.63
N GLU A 137 -4.24 -6.68 -10.06
CA GLU A 137 -5.61 -6.48 -9.60
C GLU A 137 -6.57 -6.01 -10.69
N GLY A 138 -6.10 -5.93 -11.95
CA GLY A 138 -6.90 -5.55 -13.11
C GLY A 138 -7.23 -4.05 -13.18
N ARG A 139 -6.39 -3.20 -12.57
CA ARG A 139 -6.49 -1.74 -12.59
C ARG A 139 -5.49 -1.13 -13.59
N PRO A 140 -5.78 0.07 -14.14
CA PRO A 140 -4.83 0.80 -14.98
C PRO A 140 -3.55 1.19 -14.22
N THR A 141 -2.42 1.25 -14.92
CA THR A 141 -1.11 1.64 -14.37
C THR A 141 -0.86 3.15 -14.44
N ASP A 142 -1.74 3.93 -15.05
CA ASP A 142 -1.63 5.40 -15.14
C ASP A 142 -2.40 6.15 -14.03
N VAL A 143 -2.96 5.42 -13.06
CA VAL A 143 -3.71 5.96 -11.90
C VAL A 143 -2.89 6.99 -11.11
N TRP A 144 -1.56 6.87 -11.13
CA TRP A 144 -0.64 7.83 -10.52
C TRP A 144 -0.84 9.26 -11.01
N ARG A 145 -1.22 9.48 -12.28
CA ARG A 145 -1.44 10.82 -12.83
C ARG A 145 -2.53 11.54 -12.06
N ARG A 146 -3.67 10.87 -11.89
CA ARG A 146 -4.78 11.40 -11.09
C ARG A 146 -4.38 11.54 -9.63
N ALA A 147 -3.73 10.53 -9.07
CA ALA A 147 -3.32 10.55 -7.67
C ALA A 147 -2.38 11.73 -7.36
N TRP A 148 -1.54 12.17 -8.29
CA TRP A 148 -0.68 13.35 -8.16
C TRP A 148 -1.31 14.68 -8.66
N GLY A 149 -2.56 14.67 -9.12
CA GLY A 149 -3.23 15.89 -9.63
C GLY A 149 -2.71 16.37 -10.99
N LEU A 150 -2.22 15.44 -11.82
CA LEU A 150 -1.64 15.69 -13.15
C LEU A 150 -2.63 15.42 -14.30
N ALA A 151 -3.91 15.21 -13.99
CA ALA A 151 -4.99 14.91 -14.93
C ALA A 151 -6.09 15.97 -14.85
#